data_AF-A0A7S1MMY6-F1
#
_entry.id   AF-A0A7S1MMY6-F1
#
_cell.length_a   1.000
_cell.length_b   1.000
_cell.length_c   1.000
_cell.angle_alpha   90.00
_cell.angle_beta   90.00
_cell.angle_gamma   90.00
#
_symmetry.space_group_name_H-M   'P 1'
#
loop_
_entity.id
_entity.type
_entity.pdbx_description
1 polymer ?
#
loop_
_entity_poly.entity_id
_entity_poly.type
_entity_poly.pdbx_seq_one_letter_code
_entity_poly.pdbx_strand_id
1 'polypeptide(L)'
;HTAHFVENHDEPRSAAALGGQQQAFVGSVVASTIPGLRLFYFGQFDGFSAKLDVQLRRATKQAPNEALHRQYTALLRVLKDNVFHEGVWKYIPVPKVGSGWRLAAWRWASRDGAKKRL
;
A
#
# COMPACT_ATOMS: atom_id res chain seq x y z
N HIS A 1 10.85 9.80 -12.34
CA HIS A 1 10.47 9.14 -11.07
C HIS A 1 8.97 9.16 -10.93
N THR A 2 8.35 8.09 -10.41
CA THR A 2 6.90 7.99 -10.16
C THR A 2 6.61 8.01 -8.65
N ALA A 3 5.41 8.44 -8.28
CA ALA A 3 4.89 8.36 -6.92
C ALA A 3 3.60 7.56 -6.90
N HIS A 4 3.46 6.70 -5.89
CA HIS A 4 2.33 5.79 -5.75
C HIS A 4 1.63 6.03 -4.42
N PHE A 5 0.32 6.17 -4.48
CA PHE A 5 -0.58 6.35 -3.35
C PHE A 5 -1.97 5.85 -3.73
N VAL A 6 -2.80 5.57 -2.73
CA VAL A 6 -4.21 5.20 -2.93
C VAL A 6 -5.19 6.26 -2.46
N GLU A 7 -4.67 7.32 -1.84
CA GLU A 7 -5.51 8.32 -1.17
C GLU A 7 -4.82 9.69 -1.14
N ASN A 8 -5.60 10.74 -1.38
CA ASN A 8 -5.21 12.13 -1.24
C ASN A 8 -6.38 12.94 -0.65
N HIS A 9 -6.28 14.27 -0.66
CA HIS A 9 -7.31 15.16 -0.11
C HIS A 9 -8.41 15.56 -1.11
N ASP A 10 -8.17 15.38 -2.41
CA ASP A 10 -9.06 15.83 -3.48
C ASP A 10 -10.15 14.80 -3.80
N GLU A 11 -9.86 13.52 -3.59
CA GLU A 11 -10.74 12.40 -3.90
C GLU A 11 -11.42 11.82 -2.64
N PRO A 12 -12.48 11.00 -2.78
CA PRO A 12 -12.97 10.16 -1.69
C PRO A 12 -11.84 9.28 -1.14
N ARG A 13 -11.90 8.98 0.17
CA ARG A 13 -10.90 8.10 0.78
C ARG A 13 -10.90 6.71 0.14
N SER A 14 -9.73 6.07 0.14
CA SER A 14 -9.53 4.74 -0.46
C SER A 14 -10.49 3.70 0.11
N ALA A 15 -10.77 3.76 1.42
CA ALA A 15 -11.73 2.87 2.09
C ALA A 15 -13.16 3.00 1.53
N ALA A 16 -13.55 4.18 1.05
CA ALA A 16 -14.84 4.40 0.40
C ALA A 16 -14.80 4.04 -1.09
N ALA A 17 -13.72 4.37 -1.79
CA ALA A 17 -13.59 4.18 -3.23
C ALA A 17 -13.32 2.72 -3.65
N LEU A 18 -12.60 1.95 -2.83
CA LEU A 18 -12.13 0.60 -3.15
C LEU A 18 -12.98 -0.53 -2.55
N GLY A 19 -14.12 -0.21 -1.94
CA GLY A 19 -15.05 -1.21 -1.41
C GLY A 19 -14.76 -1.67 0.01
N GLY A 20 -14.05 -0.87 0.80
CA GLY A 20 -13.83 -1.10 2.23
C GLY A 20 -12.37 -0.93 2.67
N GLN A 21 -12.16 -0.94 3.98
CA GLN A 21 -10.84 -0.77 4.60
C GLN A 21 -9.85 -1.86 4.19
N GLN A 22 -10.29 -3.11 4.02
CA GLN A 22 -9.41 -4.22 3.64
C GLN A 22 -8.94 -4.12 2.19
N GLN A 23 -9.84 -3.75 1.26
CA GLN A 23 -9.51 -3.52 -0.14
C GLN A 23 -8.57 -2.31 -0.29
N ALA A 24 -8.81 -1.25 0.49
CA ALA A 24 -7.91 -0.10 0.55
C ALA A 24 -6.51 -0.47 1.08
N PHE A 25 -6.43 -1.33 2.10
CA PHE A 25 -5.15 -1.86 2.58
C PHE A 25 -4.44 -2.68 1.50
N VAL A 26 -5.15 -3.57 0.79
CA VAL A 26 -4.56 -4.33 -0.34
C VAL A 26 -4.04 -3.39 -1.43
N GLY A 27 -4.80 -2.35 -1.79
CA GLY A 27 -4.32 -1.31 -2.72
C GLY A 27 -3.05 -0.62 -2.21
N SER A 28 -2.96 -0.35 -0.91
CA SER A 28 -1.78 0.25 -0.29
C SER A 28 -0.57 -0.68 -0.32
N VAL A 29 -0.77 -1.98 -0.11
CA VAL A 29 0.29 -2.99 -0.29
C VAL A 29 0.81 -2.95 -1.72
N VAL A 30 -0.07 -2.92 -2.72
CA VAL A 30 0.31 -2.80 -4.15
C VAL A 30 1.11 -1.53 -4.39
N ALA A 31 0.54 -0.35 -4.08
CA ALA A 31 1.16 0.95 -4.34
C ALA A 31 2.53 1.10 -3.64
N SER A 32 2.64 0.55 -2.42
CA SER A 32 3.86 0.67 -1.62
C SER A 32 4.94 -0.36 -1.97
N THR A 33 4.62 -1.43 -2.70
CA THR A 33 5.60 -2.49 -3.03
C THR A 33 6.00 -2.52 -4.50
N ILE A 34 5.63 -1.52 -5.29
CA ILE A 34 6.16 -1.27 -6.64
C ILE A 34 7.22 -0.14 -6.62
N PRO A 35 8.11 -0.04 -7.63
CA PRO A 35 9.17 0.97 -7.63
C PRO A 35 8.65 2.40 -7.73
N GLY A 36 9.15 3.28 -6.86
CA GLY A 36 8.78 4.70 -6.84
C GLY A 36 8.69 5.26 -5.42
N LEU A 37 8.29 6.53 -5.31
CA LEU A 37 7.94 7.14 -4.03
C LEU A 37 6.65 6.50 -3.50
N ARG A 38 6.59 6.30 -2.18
CA ARG A 38 5.46 5.72 -1.47
C ARG A 38 4.85 6.80 -0.60
N LEU A 39 3.59 7.15 -0.84
CA LEU A 39 2.91 8.17 -0.06
C LEU A 39 1.69 7.54 0.63
N PHE A 40 1.54 7.86 1.91
CA PHE A 40 0.40 7.47 2.74
C PHE A 40 -0.27 8.74 3.25
N TYR A 41 -1.60 8.73 3.30
CA TYR A 41 -2.38 9.89 3.72
C TYR A 41 -2.76 9.81 5.20
N PHE A 42 -2.91 10.98 5.85
CA PHE A 42 -3.26 11.05 7.27
C PHE A 42 -4.61 10.37 7.56
N GLY A 43 -4.64 9.46 8.54
CA GLY A 43 -5.82 8.67 8.91
C GLY A 43 -6.07 7.41 8.07
N GLN A 44 -5.24 7.16 7.04
CA GLN A 44 -5.33 5.97 6.20
C GLN A 44 -5.09 4.68 7.01
N PHE A 45 -4.13 4.71 7.95
CA PHE A 45 -3.80 3.53 8.77
C PHE A 45 -4.88 3.23 9.81
N ASP A 46 -5.61 4.28 10.21
CA ASP A 46 -6.72 4.21 11.14
C ASP A 46 -8.03 3.80 10.44
N GLY A 47 -8.02 3.69 9.11
CA GLY A 47 -9.16 3.23 8.32
C GLY A 47 -10.24 4.28 8.13
N PHE A 48 -9.89 5.57 8.24
CA PHE A 48 -10.84 6.65 8.02
C PHE A 48 -11.44 6.56 6.61
N SER A 49 -12.76 6.67 6.51
CA SER A 49 -13.51 6.54 5.25
C SER A 49 -14.20 7.84 4.84
N ALA A 50 -14.46 8.74 5.79
CA ALA A 50 -14.97 10.07 5.48
C ALA A 50 -13.89 10.95 4.84
N LYS A 51 -14.22 11.62 3.73
CA LYS A 51 -13.35 12.61 3.08
C LYS A 51 -12.98 13.71 4.10
N LEU A 52 -11.72 14.13 4.08
CA LEU A 52 -11.26 15.24 4.92
C LEU A 52 -11.59 16.57 4.22
N ASP A 53 -12.56 17.30 4.73
CA ASP A 53 -12.91 18.64 4.24
C ASP A 53 -11.90 19.68 4.74
N VAL A 54 -10.70 19.68 4.15
CA VAL A 54 -9.61 20.59 4.54
C VAL A 54 -10.03 22.07 4.49
N GLN A 55 -10.91 22.43 3.56
CA GLN A 55 -11.45 23.79 3.39
C GLN A 55 -12.26 24.27 4.60
N LEU A 56 -12.87 23.34 5.34
CA LEU A 56 -13.73 23.63 6.48
C LEU A 56 -12.98 23.54 7.82
N ARG A 57 -11.65 23.27 7.78
CA ARG A 57 -10.79 23.04 8.96
C ARG A 57 -11.42 22.07 9.98
N ARG A 58 -12.26 21.14 9.50
CA ARG A 58 -12.98 20.16 10.32
C ARG A 58 -12.88 18.79 9.69
N ALA A 59 -12.85 17.78 10.54
CA ALA A 59 -12.91 16.39 10.14
C ALA A 59 -14.07 15.71 10.87
N THR A 60 -14.75 14.79 10.21
CA THR A 60 -15.66 13.88 10.90
C THR A 60 -14.85 13.03 11.87
N LYS A 61 -15.20 13.09 13.16
CA LYS A 61 -14.59 12.24 14.18
C LYS A 61 -14.85 10.78 13.83
N GLN A 62 -13.78 9.99 13.76
CA GLN A 62 -13.82 8.56 13.47
C GLN A 62 -12.92 7.86 14.48
N ALA A 63 -13.39 6.72 15.00
CA ALA A 63 -12.57 5.88 15.86
C ALA A 63 -11.56 5.12 14.99
N PRO A 64 -10.28 5.00 15.41
CA PRO A 64 -9.29 4.25 14.67
C PRO A 64 -9.61 2.75 14.68
N ASN A 65 -9.38 2.08 13.56
CA ASN A 65 -9.35 0.62 13.51
C ASN A 65 -7.95 0.12 13.91
N GLU A 66 -7.79 -0.29 15.17
CA GLU A 66 -6.51 -0.77 15.69
C GLU A 66 -5.96 -1.99 14.96
N ALA A 67 -6.83 -2.90 14.51
CA ALA A 67 -6.39 -4.10 13.79
C ALA A 67 -5.78 -3.72 12.43
N LEU A 68 -6.40 -2.79 11.71
CA LEU A 68 -5.89 -2.24 10.46
C LEU A 68 -4.57 -1.47 10.69
N HIS A 69 -4.51 -0.68 11.76
CA HIS A 69 -3.30 0.06 12.12
C HIS A 69 -2.11 -0.88 12.35
N ARG A 70 -2.34 -2.03 13.01
CA ARG A 70 -1.33 -3.09 13.17
C ARG A 70 -0.89 -3.69 11.82
N GLN A 71 -1.81 -3.87 10.86
CA GLN A 71 -1.48 -4.34 9.52
C GLN A 71 -0.58 -3.34 8.76
N TYR A 72 -0.90 -2.04 8.78
CA TYR A 72 -0.03 -1.01 8.19
C TYR A 72 1.33 -0.91 8.89
N THR A 73 1.35 -1.04 10.22
CA THR A 73 2.61 -1.08 10.97
C THR A 73 3.49 -2.25 10.53
N ALA A 74 2.90 -3.43 10.34
CA ALA A 74 3.62 -4.59 9.82
C ALA A 74 4.12 -4.36 8.39
N LEU A 75 3.30 -3.77 7.52
CA LEU A 75 3.69 -3.39 6.15
C LEU A 75 4.90 -2.44 6.16
N LEU A 76 4.88 -1.39 6.97
CA LEU A 76 5.99 -0.44 7.08
C LEU A 76 7.29 -1.11 7.57
N ARG A 77 7.20 -2.09 8.47
CA ARG A 77 8.38 -2.87 8.91
C ARG A 77 8.98 -3.67 7.76
N VAL A 78 8.15 -4.28 6.91
CA VAL A 78 8.61 -4.99 5.70
C VAL A 78 9.25 -4.02 4.70
N LEU A 79 8.61 -2.87 4.47
CA LEU A 79 9.08 -1.86 3.52
C LEU A 79 10.40 -1.18 3.90
N LYS A 80 10.85 -1.33 5.16
CA LYS A 80 12.13 -0.83 5.67
C LYS A 80 13.32 -1.69 5.22
N ASP A 81 13.08 -2.92 4.75
CA ASP A 81 14.15 -3.79 4.26
C ASP A 81 14.87 -3.14 3.06
N ASN A 82 16.20 -3.19 3.03
CA ASN A 82 17.01 -2.60 1.96
C ASN A 82 16.65 -3.12 0.57
N VAL A 83 16.08 -4.33 0.45
CA VAL A 83 15.61 -4.88 -0.83
C VAL A 83 14.59 -3.95 -1.52
N PHE A 84 13.83 -3.18 -0.76
CA PHE A 84 12.84 -2.23 -1.26
C PHE A 84 13.43 -0.86 -1.64
N HIS A 85 14.71 -0.63 -1.35
CA HIS A 85 15.43 0.62 -1.63
C HIS A 85 16.50 0.43 -2.71
N GLU A 86 17.24 -0.67 -2.62
CA GLU A 86 18.42 -0.95 -3.44
C GLU A 86 18.23 -2.19 -4.34
N GLY A 87 17.22 -3.00 -4.07
CA GLY A 87 16.95 -4.23 -4.81
C GLY A 87 16.46 -4.01 -6.24
N VAL A 88 16.29 -5.12 -6.96
CA VAL A 88 15.73 -5.17 -8.31
C VAL A 88 14.30 -5.67 -8.23
N TRP A 89 13.38 -4.84 -8.70
CA TRP A 89 11.99 -5.23 -8.89
C TRP A 89 11.80 -5.94 -10.22
N LYS A 90 11.02 -7.02 -10.23
CA LYS A 90 10.56 -7.68 -11.46
C LYS A 90 9.10 -8.08 -11.34
N TYR A 91 8.31 -7.72 -12.35
CA TYR A 91 6.98 -8.31 -12.53
C TYR A 91 7.10 -9.81 -12.78
N ILE A 92 6.20 -10.58 -12.19
CA ILE A 92 6.10 -12.03 -12.42
C ILE A 92 4.84 -12.26 -13.25
N PRO A 93 4.97 -12.72 -14.51
CA PRO A 93 3.82 -13.07 -15.32
C PRO A 93 3.02 -14.19 -14.64
N VAL A 94 1.74 -13.93 -14.36
CA VAL A 94 0.81 -14.94 -13.85
C VAL A 94 -0.05 -15.44 -15.02
N PRO A 95 -0.20 -16.76 -15.22
CA PRO A 95 -1.11 -17.30 -16.23
C PRO A 95 -2.52 -16.75 -16.04
N LYS A 96 -3.12 -16.22 -17.10
CA LYS A 96 -4.47 -15.61 -17.03
C LYS A 96 -5.61 -16.60 -17.29
N VAL A 97 -5.32 -17.89 -17.36
CA VAL A 97 -6.31 -18.95 -17.58
C VAL A 97 -7.19 -19.12 -16.33
N GLY A 98 -8.48 -19.40 -16.52
CA GLY A 98 -9.42 -19.59 -15.41
C GLY A 98 -9.57 -18.34 -14.54
N SER A 99 -9.30 -18.45 -13.24
CA SER A 99 -9.32 -17.33 -12.29
C SER A 99 -8.02 -16.53 -12.21
N GLY A 100 -6.98 -16.92 -12.96
CA GLY A 100 -5.65 -16.32 -12.88
C GLY A 100 -5.58 -14.83 -13.28
N TRP A 101 -6.57 -14.33 -14.04
CA TRP A 101 -6.68 -12.89 -14.36
C TRP A 101 -6.90 -11.98 -13.14
N ARG A 102 -7.29 -12.56 -11.99
CA ARG A 102 -7.47 -11.84 -10.71
C ARG A 102 -6.18 -11.68 -9.92
N LEU A 103 -5.08 -12.24 -10.39
CA LEU A 103 -3.80 -12.26 -9.68
C LEU A 103 -2.80 -11.33 -10.35
N ALA A 104 -2.04 -10.64 -9.51
CA ALA A 104 -0.84 -9.92 -9.91
C ALA A 104 0.30 -10.34 -8.98
N ALA A 105 1.50 -10.46 -9.54
CA ALA A 105 2.68 -10.85 -8.78
C ALA A 105 3.91 -10.07 -9.24
N TRP A 106 4.78 -9.76 -8.29
CA TRP A 106 6.10 -9.20 -8.53
C TRP A 106 7.03 -9.64 -7.40
N ARG A 107 8.33 -9.48 -7.61
CA ARG A 107 9.34 -9.72 -6.59
C ARG A 107 10.32 -8.58 -6.52
N TRP A 108 10.87 -8.40 -5.32
CA TRP A 108 12.11 -7.69 -5.08
C TRP A 108 13.20 -8.73 -4.76
N ALA A 109 14.41 -8.50 -5.27
CA ALA A 109 15.59 -9.29 -4.92
C ALA A 109 16.78 -8.35 -4.72
N SER A 110 17.67 -8.67 -3.77
CA SER A 110 18.93 -7.93 -3.65
C SER A 110 19.71 -8.03 -4.97
N ARG A 111 20.44 -6.97 -5.33
CA ARG A 111 21.33 -6.99 -6.50
C ARG A 111 22.40 -8.07 -6.37
N ASP A 112 22.80 -8.35 -5.13
CA ASP A 112 23.75 -9.40 -4.78
C ASP A 112 23.03 -10.73 -4.57
N GLY A 113 22.60 -11.38 -5.65
CA GLY A 113 22.07 -12.75 -5.60
C GLY A 113 23.04 -13.82 -5.02
N ALA A 114 24.13 -13.43 -4.35
CA ALA A 114 25.13 -14.30 -3.75
C ALA A 114 25.24 -14.09 -2.23
N LYS A 115 24.70 -15.08 -1.50
CA LYS A 115 25.06 -15.49 -0.13
C LYS A 115 24.74 -14.51 1.02
N LYS A 116 23.65 -14.83 1.72
CA LYS A 116 23.78 -15.24 3.13
C LYS A 116 23.16 -16.62 3.30
N ARG A 117 23.97 -17.66 3.09
CA ARG A 117 23.77 -18.94 3.78
C ARG A 117 24.30 -18.72 5.20
N LEU A 118 23.47 -19.01 6.20
CA LEU A 118 23.94 -19.36 7.54
C LEU A 118 24.75 -20.66 7.45
#